data_AF-A0A5P9Q2D4-F1
#
_entry.id   AF-A0A5P9Q2D4-F1
#
_cell.length_a   1.000
_cell.length_b   1.000
_cell.length_c   1.000
_cell.angle_alpha   90.00
_cell.angle_beta   90.00
_cell.angle_gamma   90.00
#
_symmetry.space_group_name_H-M   'P 1'
#
loop_
_entity.id
_entity.type
_entity.pdbx_description
1 polymer ?
#
loop_
_entity_poly.entity_id
_entity_poly.type
_entity_poly.pdbx_seq_one_letter_code
_entity_poly.pdbx_strand_id
1 'polypeptide(L)'
;MRTVHYPSCEKATSETCRCGWCAGTRHGWQDAVEIARDPSSQRYEDLRKSTEKNWGEIFRKQLETSRKLTVRPLKRAAGKLLKVDLIGWLRRSAKASADDAKTTPPTGESETRENKPEDDQHRESASPPDGQSDLLDQIDSLAKVMFNGVGPDKKRPGPTTGIISKIERDLGRELPKATRQAMADHFWCDILAHLAHDLNQALTAIDKIPAHVTELVIKARANENRAPIEEVIVGLAVKHVWNYLQTLTLFGLVAKGKATIVALRVLAILMCKQPDRHKAVVQYCVDPLGKHLKEETKERLKTTLQDWLPSFPATP
;
A
#
# COMPACT_ATOMS: atom_id res chain seq x y z
N MET A 1 15.11 -0.12 34.54
CA MET A 1 14.02 0.88 34.59
C MET A 1 13.01 0.56 33.50
N ARG A 2 11.72 0.36 33.82
CA ARG A 2 10.67 0.14 32.82
C ARG A 2 10.32 1.46 32.15
N THR A 3 10.75 1.66 30.91
CA THR A 3 10.33 2.79 30.09
C THR A 3 9.01 2.47 29.41
N VAL A 4 7.94 3.11 29.87
CA VAL A 4 6.58 2.96 29.35
C VAL A 4 6.50 3.62 27.96
N HIS A 5 5.97 2.90 26.98
CA HIS A 5 5.59 3.47 25.70
C HIS A 5 4.53 4.55 25.90
N TYR A 6 4.75 5.76 25.41
CA TYR A 6 3.71 6.78 25.45
C TYR A 6 2.66 6.50 24.36
N PRO A 7 1.36 6.37 24.71
CA PRO A 7 0.28 6.22 23.73
C PRO A 7 0.27 7.33 22.66
N SER A 8 0.88 8.49 22.96
CA SER A 8 1.06 9.59 22.01
C SER A 8 1.90 9.22 20.78
N CYS A 9 2.73 8.17 20.81
CA CYS A 9 3.49 7.74 19.64
C CYS A 9 2.59 7.18 18.53
N GLU A 10 1.48 6.54 18.90
CA GLU A 10 0.53 5.92 17.96
C GLU A 10 -0.24 6.98 17.17
N LYS A 11 -0.48 8.13 17.82
CA LYS A 11 -1.14 9.33 17.28
C LYS A 11 -0.16 10.43 16.88
N ALA A 12 1.14 10.14 16.85
CA ALA A 12 2.14 11.17 16.62
C ALA A 12 2.07 11.68 15.18
N THR A 13 2.01 13.00 15.04
CA THR A 13 2.04 13.72 13.76
C THR A 13 3.35 14.48 13.55
N SER A 14 4.28 14.34 14.50
CA SER A 14 5.59 15.00 14.48
C SER A 14 6.50 14.38 13.42
N GLU A 15 7.28 15.22 12.75
CA GLU A 15 8.31 14.79 11.81
C GLU A 15 9.48 14.05 12.48
N THR A 16 9.60 14.17 13.80
CA THR A 16 10.67 13.54 14.58
C THR A 16 10.08 12.67 15.69
N CYS A 17 10.68 11.50 15.89
CA CYS A 17 10.33 10.62 17.00
C CYS A 17 11.44 10.68 18.04
N ARG A 18 11.11 11.12 19.27
CA ARG A 18 12.09 11.30 20.34
C ARG A 18 11.98 10.25 21.45
N CYS A 19 10.98 9.38 21.41
CA CYS A 19 10.69 8.44 22.50
C CYS A 19 11.82 7.41 22.73
N GLY A 20 12.70 7.20 21.73
CA GLY A 20 13.88 6.33 21.85
C GLY A 20 13.58 4.85 22.08
N TRP A 21 12.31 4.46 22.19
CA TRP A 21 11.88 3.11 22.59
C TRP A 21 11.22 2.34 21.45
N CYS A 22 10.16 2.90 20.83
CA CYS A 22 9.47 2.21 19.73
C CYS A 22 10.28 2.17 18.43
N ALA A 23 11.41 2.88 18.36
CA ALA A 23 12.21 3.00 17.15
C ALA A 23 11.40 3.40 15.90
N GLY A 24 10.28 4.12 16.08
CA GLY A 24 9.39 4.55 15.00
C GLY A 24 8.36 3.51 14.52
N THR A 25 8.37 2.27 15.02
CA THR A 25 7.50 1.19 14.52
C THR A 25 6.00 1.41 14.75
N ARG A 26 5.64 2.32 15.65
CA ARG A 26 4.25 2.66 15.99
C ARG A 26 3.78 4.02 15.48
N HIS A 27 4.61 4.73 14.71
CA HIS A 27 4.34 6.13 14.40
C HIS A 27 3.23 6.28 13.35
N GLY A 28 2.05 6.76 13.77
CA GLY A 28 0.99 7.28 12.91
C GLY A 28 0.15 6.27 12.11
N TRP A 29 0.65 5.06 11.84
CA TRP A 29 -0.10 4.09 11.04
C TRP A 29 -1.30 3.47 11.77
N GLN A 30 -1.19 3.28 13.10
CA GLN A 30 -2.28 2.69 13.90
C GLN A 30 -3.50 3.61 13.91
N ASP A 31 -3.29 4.91 14.19
CA ASP A 31 -4.37 5.90 14.17
C ASP A 31 -4.99 6.02 12.77
N ALA A 32 -4.18 5.94 11.71
CA ALA A 32 -4.68 5.94 10.34
C ALA A 32 -5.59 4.73 10.03
N VAL A 33 -5.22 3.52 10.48
CA VAL A 33 -6.04 2.30 10.33
C VAL A 33 -7.32 2.42 11.17
N GLU A 34 -7.24 2.94 12.40
CA GLU A 34 -8.40 3.17 13.25
C GLU A 34 -9.39 4.16 12.62
N ILE A 35 -8.90 5.27 12.07
CA ILE A 35 -9.73 6.26 11.36
C ILE A 35 -10.38 5.64 10.12
N ALA A 36 -9.64 4.80 9.38
CA ALA A 36 -10.19 4.12 8.21
C ALA A 36 -11.35 3.15 8.58
N ARG A 37 -11.22 2.46 9.72
CA ARG A 37 -12.21 1.51 10.25
C ARG A 37 -13.43 2.17 10.94
N ASP A 38 -13.32 3.42 11.39
CA ASP A 38 -14.37 4.09 12.16
C ASP A 38 -15.67 4.27 11.35
N PRO A 39 -16.78 3.56 11.65
CA PRO A 39 -17.99 3.59 10.82
C PRO A 39 -18.63 4.99 10.72
N SER A 40 -18.43 5.87 11.71
CA SER A 40 -19.10 7.18 11.79
C SER A 40 -18.65 8.22 10.76
N SER A 41 -17.51 7.99 10.08
CA SER A 41 -16.78 8.96 9.22
C SER A 41 -16.34 10.26 9.89
N GLN A 42 -16.84 10.61 11.08
CA GLN A 42 -16.61 11.92 11.68
C GLN A 42 -15.12 12.22 11.86
N ARG A 43 -14.36 11.28 12.40
CA ARG A 43 -12.90 11.42 12.59
C ARG A 43 -12.15 11.66 11.27
N TYR A 44 -12.57 10.96 10.21
CA TYR A 44 -11.97 11.10 8.89
C TYR A 44 -12.31 12.46 8.28
N GLU A 45 -13.56 12.90 8.36
CA GLU A 45 -13.97 14.20 7.82
C GLU A 45 -13.31 15.38 8.56
N ASP A 46 -13.18 15.30 9.88
CA ASP A 46 -12.47 16.30 10.68
C ASP A 46 -10.98 16.36 10.32
N LEU A 47 -10.34 15.19 10.16
CA LEU A 47 -8.96 15.10 9.72
C LEU A 47 -8.79 15.69 8.31
N ARG A 48 -9.72 15.40 7.40
CA ARG A 48 -9.69 15.91 6.03
C ARG A 48 -9.86 17.42 6.00
N LYS A 49 -10.93 17.93 6.62
CA LYS A 49 -11.25 19.36 6.66
C LYS A 49 -10.12 20.18 7.27
N SER A 50 -9.53 19.71 8.37
CA SER A 50 -8.39 20.39 9.00
C SER A 50 -7.13 20.38 8.10
N THR A 51 -6.87 19.26 7.41
CA THR A 51 -5.73 19.15 6.49
C THR A 51 -5.90 20.02 5.24
N GLU A 52 -7.09 20.04 4.65
CA GLU A 52 -7.42 20.90 3.51
C GLU A 52 -7.35 22.39 3.88
N LYS A 53 -7.89 22.77 5.05
CA LYS A 53 -7.78 24.14 5.56
C LYS A 53 -6.31 24.56 5.69
N ASN A 54 -5.48 23.72 6.30
CA ASN A 54 -4.04 23.98 6.44
C ASN A 54 -3.32 24.08 5.09
N TRP A 55 -3.67 23.23 4.11
CA TRP A 55 -3.16 23.36 2.73
C TRP A 55 -3.52 24.73 2.14
N GLY A 56 -4.79 25.12 2.20
CA GLY A 56 -5.28 26.38 1.65
C GLY A 56 -4.61 27.60 2.28
N GLU A 57 -4.39 27.59 3.60
CA GLU A 57 -3.67 28.64 4.32
C GLU A 57 -2.19 28.73 3.89
N ILE A 58 -1.49 27.60 3.79
CA ILE A 58 -0.10 27.57 3.31
C ILE A 58 -0.02 28.06 1.87
N PHE A 59 -0.92 27.59 1.01
CA PHE A 59 -0.96 27.97 -0.40
C PHE A 59 -1.24 29.46 -0.58
N ARG A 60 -2.26 30.01 0.11
CA ARG A 60 -2.57 31.44 0.07
C ARG A 60 -1.40 32.29 0.57
N LYS A 61 -0.81 31.92 1.72
CA LYS A 61 0.35 32.62 2.27
C LYS A 61 1.53 32.61 1.29
N GLN A 62 1.76 31.51 0.57
CA GLN A 62 2.81 31.45 -0.44
C GLN A 62 2.52 32.36 -1.63
N LEU A 63 1.26 32.43 -2.11
CA LEU A 63 0.86 33.35 -3.17
C LEU A 63 1.04 34.82 -2.75
N GLU A 64 0.69 35.16 -1.51
CA GLU A 64 0.80 36.53 -0.98
C GLU A 64 2.25 36.97 -0.74
N THR A 65 3.10 36.07 -0.26
CA THR A 65 4.47 36.43 0.19
C THR A 65 5.55 36.31 -0.89
N SER A 66 5.29 35.64 -2.02
CA SER A 66 6.37 35.22 -2.91
C SER A 66 6.14 35.55 -4.39
N ARG A 67 7.10 36.24 -5.01
CA ARG A 67 7.36 36.16 -6.47
C ARG A 67 7.96 34.79 -6.88
N LYS A 68 8.40 33.95 -5.92
CA LYS A 68 8.93 32.58 -6.13
C LYS A 68 8.47 31.64 -5.01
N LEU A 69 7.51 30.75 -5.29
CA LEU A 69 6.95 29.78 -4.33
C LEU A 69 8.04 28.97 -3.63
N THR A 70 8.11 29.04 -2.30
CA THR A 70 8.94 28.11 -1.54
C THR A 70 8.28 26.73 -1.59
N VAL A 71 8.95 25.78 -2.23
CA VAL A 71 8.36 24.47 -2.56
C VAL A 71 8.16 23.59 -1.32
N ARG A 72 8.93 23.82 -0.24
CA ARG A 72 9.00 22.93 0.93
C ARG A 72 7.74 22.90 1.81
N PRO A 73 7.12 24.04 2.22
CA PRO A 73 5.87 24.00 2.99
C PRO A 73 4.72 23.35 2.21
N LEU A 74 4.67 23.59 0.89
CA LEU A 74 3.69 22.99 0.00
C LEU A 74 3.91 21.48 -0.13
N LYS A 75 5.13 21.03 -0.43
CA LYS A 75 5.51 19.60 -0.41
C LYS A 75 5.03 18.90 0.85
N ARG A 76 5.32 19.48 2.02
CA ARG A 76 4.88 18.92 3.32
C ARG A 76 3.36 18.84 3.46
N ALA A 77 2.65 19.88 3.05
CA ALA A 77 1.19 19.90 3.10
C ALA A 77 0.56 18.89 2.13
N ALA A 78 1.14 18.71 0.94
CA ALA A 78 0.74 17.69 -0.03
C ALA A 78 0.97 16.27 0.54
N GLY A 79 2.11 16.04 1.19
CA GLY A 79 2.39 14.77 1.87
C GLY A 79 1.36 14.41 2.95
N LYS A 80 0.80 15.40 3.66
CA LYS A 80 -0.30 15.18 4.61
C LYS A 80 -1.61 14.84 3.90
N LEU A 81 -1.96 15.59 2.85
CA LEU A 81 -3.16 15.32 2.05
C LEU A 81 -3.14 13.92 1.43
N LEU A 82 -1.98 13.49 0.93
CA LEU A 82 -1.76 12.12 0.45
C LEU A 82 -2.17 11.06 1.49
N LYS A 83 -1.72 11.21 2.74
CA LYS A 83 -2.09 10.27 3.81
C LYS A 83 -3.59 10.26 4.08
N VAL A 84 -4.21 11.44 4.13
CA VAL A 84 -5.66 11.56 4.33
C VAL A 84 -6.43 10.89 3.20
N ASP A 85 -6.05 11.12 1.95
CA ASP A 85 -6.70 10.50 0.80
C ASP A 85 -6.54 8.98 0.81
N LEU A 86 -5.37 8.49 1.23
CA LEU A 86 -5.13 7.06 1.38
C LEU A 86 -6.02 6.45 2.46
N ILE A 87 -6.17 7.10 3.62
CA ILE A 87 -7.11 6.69 4.68
C ILE A 87 -8.55 6.65 4.12
N GLY A 88 -8.94 7.68 3.36
CA GLY A 88 -10.25 7.74 2.72
C GLY A 88 -10.49 6.63 1.69
N TRP A 89 -9.45 6.24 0.94
CA TRP A 89 -9.51 5.10 0.03
C TRP A 89 -9.67 3.78 0.79
N LEU A 90 -8.84 3.53 1.81
CA LEU A 90 -8.94 2.34 2.66
C LEU A 90 -10.34 2.17 3.28
N ARG A 91 -10.92 3.29 3.75
CA ARG A 91 -12.30 3.34 4.25
C ARG A 91 -13.32 2.89 3.21
N ARG A 92 -13.24 3.41 1.98
CA ARG A 92 -14.17 3.04 0.89
C ARG A 92 -14.05 1.56 0.54
N SER A 93 -12.82 1.05 0.45
CA SER A 93 -12.57 -0.37 0.20
C SER A 93 -13.21 -1.25 1.27
N ALA A 94 -13.02 -0.94 2.55
CA ALA A 94 -13.62 -1.70 3.64
C ALA A 94 -15.15 -1.64 3.66
N LYS A 95 -15.75 -0.50 3.33
CA LYS A 95 -17.21 -0.36 3.23
C LYS A 95 -17.77 -1.23 2.10
N ALA A 96 -17.18 -1.16 0.91
CA ALA A 96 -17.62 -1.97 -0.23
C ALA A 96 -17.65 -3.47 0.12
N SER A 97 -16.65 -3.93 0.87
CA SER A 97 -16.55 -5.33 1.33
C SER A 97 -17.65 -5.74 2.29
N ALA A 98 -18.00 -4.85 3.22
CA ALA A 98 -19.06 -5.09 4.19
C ALA A 98 -20.45 -5.10 3.54
N ASP A 99 -20.63 -4.32 2.46
CA ASP A 99 -21.87 -4.29 1.70
C ASP A 99 -22.00 -5.56 0.83
N ASP A 100 -20.93 -6.00 0.14
CA ASP A 100 -20.89 -7.25 -0.64
C ASP A 100 -21.21 -8.49 0.23
N ALA A 101 -20.70 -8.52 1.47
CA ALA A 101 -20.96 -9.60 2.41
C ALA A 101 -22.44 -9.68 2.86
N LYS A 102 -23.19 -8.58 2.81
CA LYS A 102 -24.63 -8.55 3.17
C LYS A 102 -25.53 -8.94 2.00
N THR A 103 -25.09 -8.69 0.77
CA THR A 103 -25.88 -8.95 -0.44
C THR A 103 -25.77 -10.39 -0.92
N THR A 104 -24.89 -11.20 -0.35
CA THR A 104 -24.83 -12.65 -0.62
C THR A 104 -25.90 -13.35 0.23
N PRO A 105 -27.05 -13.77 -0.34
CA PRO A 105 -28.05 -14.51 0.43
C PRO A 105 -27.43 -15.83 0.94
N PRO A 106 -27.79 -16.27 2.16
CA PRO A 106 -27.36 -17.57 2.64
C PRO A 106 -27.90 -18.62 1.67
N THR A 107 -27.00 -19.33 0.99
CA THR A 107 -27.30 -20.48 0.13
C THR A 107 -28.07 -21.51 0.96
N GLY A 108 -29.39 -21.43 0.87
CA GLY A 108 -30.36 -22.27 1.53
C GLY A 108 -31.60 -22.29 0.66
N GLU A 109 -31.85 -23.46 0.08
CA GLU A 109 -33.07 -23.88 -0.61
C GLU A 109 -33.27 -23.40 -2.04
N SER A 110 -32.92 -24.34 -2.93
CA SER A 110 -33.38 -24.47 -4.31
C SER A 110 -34.91 -24.56 -4.32
N GLU A 111 -35.59 -23.45 -4.56
CA GLU A 111 -36.94 -23.48 -5.11
C GLU A 111 -36.92 -23.06 -6.58
N THR A 112 -37.33 -24.01 -7.40
CA THR A 112 -37.67 -23.89 -8.82
C THR A 112 -38.66 -22.77 -9.06
N ARG A 113 -38.30 -21.74 -9.85
CA ARG A 113 -39.32 -20.99 -10.61
C ARG A 113 -38.81 -20.25 -11.85
N GLU A 114 -39.19 -20.79 -13.00
CA GLU A 114 -39.99 -20.16 -14.06
C GLU A 114 -39.48 -18.84 -14.69
N ASN A 115 -39.08 -18.96 -15.96
CA ASN A 115 -38.60 -17.92 -16.86
C ASN A 115 -39.61 -16.77 -17.07
N LYS A 116 -39.13 -15.53 -16.94
CA LYS A 116 -39.71 -14.35 -17.62
C LYS A 116 -38.59 -13.47 -18.19
N PRO A 117 -38.68 -12.97 -19.44
CA PRO A 117 -37.65 -12.14 -20.05
C PRO A 117 -38.00 -10.65 -19.97
N GLU A 118 -37.12 -9.81 -19.43
CA GLU A 118 -37.08 -8.33 -19.57
C GLU A 118 -35.61 -7.92 -19.39
N ASP A 119 -34.89 -7.62 -20.47
CA ASP A 119 -34.67 -6.29 -21.08
C ASP A 119 -33.57 -5.48 -20.36
N ASP A 120 -32.33 -5.71 -20.78
CA ASP A 120 -31.10 -5.17 -20.20
C ASP A 120 -30.71 -3.83 -20.87
N GLN A 121 -30.73 -2.74 -20.10
CA GLN A 121 -29.98 -1.52 -20.42
C GLN A 121 -28.72 -1.42 -19.55
N HIS A 122 -27.59 -1.43 -20.25
CA HIS A 122 -26.23 -1.30 -19.75
C HIS A 122 -26.02 -0.12 -18.80
N ARG A 123 -25.66 -0.41 -17.55
CA ARG A 123 -24.94 0.51 -16.67
C ARG A 123 -23.61 -0.13 -16.29
N GLU A 124 -22.52 0.29 -16.92
CA GLU A 124 -21.15 -0.04 -16.53
C GLU A 124 -20.87 0.54 -15.12
N SER A 125 -21.17 -0.26 -14.10
CA SER A 125 -20.65 -0.06 -12.75
C SER A 125 -19.26 -0.71 -12.72
N ALA A 126 -18.22 0.10 -12.55
CA ALA A 126 -16.87 -0.40 -12.36
C ALA A 126 -16.82 -1.20 -11.05
N SER A 127 -16.93 -2.52 -11.15
CA SER A 127 -16.76 -3.42 -10.01
C SER A 127 -15.35 -3.25 -9.42
N PRO A 128 -15.20 -3.25 -8.09
CA PRO A 128 -13.88 -3.28 -7.47
C PRO A 128 -13.17 -4.57 -7.94
N PRO A 129 -11.86 -4.53 -8.26
CA PRO A 129 -11.15 -5.75 -8.59
C PRO A 129 -11.19 -6.70 -7.38
N ASP A 130 -11.64 -7.93 -7.63
CA ASP A 130 -11.72 -9.03 -6.68
C ASP A 130 -10.41 -9.15 -5.89
N GLY A 131 -10.49 -8.98 -4.56
CA GLY A 131 -9.35 -9.10 -3.65
C GLY A 131 -8.99 -7.87 -2.81
N GLN A 132 -9.72 -6.75 -2.93
CA GLN A 132 -9.53 -5.57 -2.07
C GLN A 132 -10.21 -5.65 -0.70
N SER A 133 -11.03 -6.67 -0.45
CA SER A 133 -11.94 -6.66 0.69
C SER A 133 -11.31 -6.88 2.06
N ASP A 134 -10.05 -7.26 2.06
CA ASP A 134 -9.27 -7.59 3.24
C ASP A 134 -8.03 -6.68 3.36
N LEU A 135 -7.95 -5.57 2.60
CA LEU A 135 -6.72 -4.77 2.55
C LEU A 135 -6.37 -4.11 3.90
N LEU A 136 -7.36 -3.60 4.64
CA LEU A 136 -7.14 -3.02 5.97
C LEU A 136 -6.65 -4.07 6.97
N ASP A 137 -7.21 -5.27 6.90
CA ASP A 137 -6.86 -6.39 7.77
C ASP A 137 -5.50 -6.98 7.38
N GLN A 138 -5.12 -6.96 6.10
CA GLN A 138 -3.77 -7.28 5.63
C GLN A 138 -2.74 -6.25 6.12
N ILE A 139 -3.03 -4.95 6.02
CA ILE A 139 -2.15 -3.90 6.54
C ILE A 139 -1.96 -4.05 8.04
N ASP A 140 -3.06 -4.21 8.79
CA ASP A 140 -3.04 -4.38 10.24
C ASP A 140 -2.33 -5.67 10.66
N SER A 141 -2.60 -6.79 9.99
CA SER A 141 -1.94 -8.07 10.23
C SER A 141 -0.45 -8.01 9.95
N LEU A 142 -0.06 -7.46 8.79
CA LEU A 142 1.33 -7.27 8.41
C LEU A 142 2.07 -6.38 9.43
N ALA A 143 1.47 -5.24 9.79
CA ALA A 143 2.05 -4.33 10.75
C ALA A 143 2.12 -4.94 12.16
N LYS A 144 1.14 -5.75 12.57
CA LYS A 144 1.18 -6.49 13.85
C LYS A 144 2.28 -7.54 13.86
N VAL A 145 2.40 -8.33 12.80
CA VAL A 145 3.46 -9.35 12.63
C VAL A 145 4.84 -8.69 12.67
N MET A 146 5.01 -7.58 11.95
CA MET A 146 6.29 -6.88 11.92
C MET A 146 6.59 -6.17 13.24
N PHE A 147 5.65 -5.42 13.81
CA PHE A 147 5.98 -4.40 14.80
C PHE A 147 5.48 -4.67 16.20
N ASN A 148 4.37 -5.37 16.36
CA ASN A 148 3.76 -5.56 17.68
C ASN A 148 4.14 -6.89 18.31
N GLY A 149 4.48 -7.90 17.51
CA GLY A 149 4.61 -9.26 18.03
C GLY A 149 3.25 -9.75 18.54
N VAL A 150 2.92 -11.01 18.29
CA VAL A 150 1.55 -11.49 18.49
C VAL A 150 1.17 -11.52 19.98
N GLY A 151 0.20 -10.67 20.38
CA GLY A 151 -0.72 -10.91 21.50
C GLY A 151 -0.58 -10.04 22.77
N PRO A 152 -1.71 -9.59 23.39
CA PRO A 152 -1.73 -9.02 24.72
C PRO A 152 -1.71 -10.15 25.77
N ASP A 153 -0.55 -10.71 26.09
CA ASP A 153 -0.43 -11.44 27.36
C ASP A 153 -0.35 -10.43 28.50
N LYS A 154 -1.52 -10.07 29.05
CA LYS A 154 -1.65 -9.15 30.18
C LYS A 154 -1.04 -9.69 31.47
N LYS A 155 -0.63 -10.97 31.52
CA LYS A 155 -0.22 -11.64 32.77
C LYS A 155 1.28 -11.90 32.88
N ARG A 156 2.06 -11.68 31.83
CA ARG A 156 3.53 -11.74 31.90
C ARG A 156 4.15 -10.59 31.12
N PRO A 157 4.91 -9.67 31.76
CA PRO A 157 5.75 -8.72 31.04
C PRO A 157 6.96 -9.48 30.49
N GLY A 158 6.73 -10.30 29.46
CA GLY A 158 7.78 -10.88 28.63
C GLY A 158 8.31 -9.85 27.62
N PRO A 159 9.51 -10.06 27.06
CA PRO A 159 10.06 -9.18 26.03
C PRO A 159 9.09 -9.10 24.85
N THR A 160 8.69 -7.89 24.49
CA THR A 160 7.89 -7.56 23.30
C THR A 160 8.34 -8.40 22.10
N THR A 161 7.47 -9.12 21.39
CA THR A 161 7.88 -10.04 20.32
C THR A 161 8.02 -9.37 18.93
N GLY A 162 8.03 -8.03 18.88
CA GLY A 162 8.21 -7.27 17.65
C GLY A 162 9.63 -7.36 17.07
N ILE A 163 9.78 -6.92 15.81
CA ILE A 163 11.04 -7.00 15.05
C ILE A 163 12.26 -6.40 15.78
N ILE A 164 12.07 -5.34 16.58
CA ILE A 164 13.15 -4.74 17.36
C ILE A 164 13.73 -5.73 18.38
N SER A 165 12.89 -6.39 19.16
CA SER A 165 13.36 -7.35 20.15
C SER A 165 13.97 -8.58 19.51
N LYS A 166 13.51 -8.95 18.30
CA LYS A 166 14.14 -10.01 17.50
C LYS A 166 15.56 -9.59 17.09
N ILE A 167 15.73 -8.36 16.57
CA ILE A 167 17.05 -7.81 16.26
C ILE A 167 17.97 -7.80 17.49
N GLU A 168 17.48 -7.33 18.64
CA GLU A 168 18.27 -7.29 19.89
C GLU A 168 18.69 -8.69 20.37
N ARG A 169 17.76 -9.66 20.27
CA ARG A 169 18.04 -11.06 20.58
C ARG A 169 19.11 -11.63 19.66
N ASP A 170 18.97 -11.41 18.35
CA ASP A 170 19.91 -11.91 17.35
C ASP A 170 21.29 -11.25 17.50
N LEU A 171 21.34 -10.00 17.96
CA LEU A 171 22.58 -9.29 18.29
C LEU A 171 23.17 -9.66 19.66
N GLY A 172 22.42 -10.35 20.52
CA GLY A 172 22.81 -10.64 21.91
C GLY A 172 22.95 -9.41 22.80
N ARG A 173 22.40 -8.25 22.40
CA ARG A 173 22.49 -6.98 23.16
C ARG A 173 21.34 -6.03 22.83
N GLU A 174 21.04 -5.13 23.77
CA GLU A 174 20.10 -4.03 23.53
C GLU A 174 20.66 -3.00 22.54
N LEU A 175 19.78 -2.46 21.69
CA LEU A 175 20.07 -1.37 20.77
C LEU A 175 20.22 -0.05 21.54
N PRO A 176 21.32 0.69 21.33
CA PRO A 176 21.49 2.02 21.90
C PRO A 176 20.34 2.95 21.52
N LYS A 177 19.98 3.87 22.42
CA LYS A 177 18.93 4.89 22.17
C LYS A 177 19.15 5.67 20.87
N ALA A 178 20.40 6.03 20.56
CA ALA A 178 20.76 6.71 19.32
C ALA A 178 20.41 5.87 18.08
N THR A 179 20.71 4.56 18.10
CA THR A 179 20.34 3.63 17.04
C THR A 179 18.83 3.52 16.88
N ARG A 180 18.08 3.41 17.97
CA ARG A 180 16.61 3.40 17.93
C ARG A 180 16.02 4.69 17.37
N GLN A 181 16.62 5.84 17.70
CA GLN A 181 16.21 7.13 17.14
C GLN A 181 16.53 7.22 15.64
N ALA A 182 17.68 6.72 15.20
CA ALA A 182 18.05 6.63 13.78
C ALA A 182 17.11 5.68 13.02
N MET A 183 16.73 4.53 13.58
CA MET A 183 15.71 3.65 12.99
C MET A 183 14.32 4.29 12.92
N ALA A 184 14.03 5.25 13.80
CA ALA A 184 12.79 6.01 13.69
C ALA A 184 12.85 7.03 12.55
N ASP A 185 14.03 7.35 12.02
CA ASP A 185 14.24 8.32 10.95
C ASP A 185 14.28 7.61 9.58
N HIS A 186 13.11 7.47 8.97
CA HIS A 186 12.90 6.89 7.64
C HIS A 186 13.30 5.42 7.40
N PHE A 187 14.07 4.77 8.27
CA PHE A 187 14.52 3.38 8.09
C PHE A 187 13.40 2.38 7.75
N TRP A 188 12.27 2.41 8.49
CA TRP A 188 11.17 1.47 8.24
C TRP A 188 10.46 1.68 6.91
N CYS A 189 10.15 2.94 6.58
CA CYS A 189 9.51 3.22 5.29
C CYS A 189 10.48 3.04 4.12
N ASP A 190 11.80 3.09 4.35
CA ASP A 190 12.81 2.74 3.34
C ASP A 190 12.79 1.23 3.04
N ILE A 191 12.83 0.39 4.08
CA ILE A 191 12.74 -1.08 3.93
C ILE A 191 11.44 -1.45 3.23
N LEU A 192 10.30 -0.92 3.69
CA LEU A 192 8.99 -1.25 3.12
C LEU A 192 8.87 -0.81 1.65
N ALA A 193 9.39 0.37 1.31
CA ALA A 193 9.35 0.89 -0.06
C ALA A 193 10.21 0.04 -1.02
N HIS A 194 11.45 -0.28 -0.65
CA HIS A 194 12.33 -1.12 -1.46
C HIS A 194 11.80 -2.55 -1.56
N LEU A 195 11.30 -3.13 -0.46
CA LEU A 195 10.69 -4.46 -0.49
C LEU A 195 9.47 -4.50 -1.42
N ALA A 196 8.60 -3.48 -1.37
CA ALA A 196 7.47 -3.38 -2.29
C ALA A 196 7.91 -3.24 -3.75
N HIS A 197 9.01 -2.51 -4.00
CA HIS A 197 9.59 -2.37 -5.34
C HIS A 197 10.11 -3.70 -5.88
N ASP A 198 10.96 -4.38 -5.12
CA ASP A 198 11.64 -5.60 -5.54
C ASP A 198 10.64 -6.75 -5.71
N LEU A 199 9.67 -6.88 -4.81
CA LEU A 199 8.58 -7.85 -4.96
C LEU A 199 7.75 -7.57 -6.22
N ASN A 200 7.47 -6.30 -6.52
CA ASN A 200 6.76 -5.93 -7.74
C ASN A 200 7.57 -6.26 -9.00
N GLN A 201 8.89 -6.01 -8.99
CA GLN A 201 9.77 -6.39 -10.09
C GLN A 201 9.79 -7.91 -10.29
N ALA A 202 9.90 -8.69 -9.21
CA ALA A 202 9.89 -10.14 -9.25
C ALA A 202 8.57 -10.69 -9.84
N LEU A 203 7.41 -10.21 -9.37
CA LEU A 203 6.11 -10.62 -9.92
C LEU A 203 5.96 -10.20 -11.40
N THR A 204 6.47 -9.03 -11.77
CA THR A 204 6.46 -8.56 -13.16
C THR A 204 7.36 -9.43 -14.04
N ALA A 205 8.49 -9.93 -13.52
CA ALA A 205 9.35 -10.87 -14.23
C ALA A 205 8.67 -12.23 -14.43
N ILE A 206 7.93 -12.71 -13.42
CA ILE A 206 7.12 -13.93 -13.52
C ILE A 206 6.06 -13.79 -14.63
N ASP A 207 5.39 -12.64 -14.72
CA ASP A 207 4.38 -12.37 -15.76
C ASP A 207 4.98 -12.37 -17.19
N LYS A 208 6.31 -12.25 -17.35
CA LYS A 208 7.02 -12.30 -18.64
C LYS A 208 7.48 -13.69 -19.07
N ILE A 209 7.39 -14.69 -18.20
CA ILE A 209 7.85 -16.07 -18.48
C ILE A 209 7.23 -16.64 -19.77
N PRO A 210 5.92 -16.51 -20.05
CA PRO A 210 5.33 -17.08 -21.27
C PRO A 210 5.94 -16.53 -22.56
N ALA A 211 6.20 -15.22 -22.61
CA ALA A 211 6.82 -14.59 -23.78
C ALA A 211 8.26 -15.09 -23.97
N HIS A 212 9.03 -15.18 -22.89
CA HIS A 212 10.40 -15.67 -22.93
C HIS A 212 10.48 -17.15 -23.38
N VAL A 213 9.61 -18.01 -22.84
CA VAL A 213 9.56 -19.43 -23.22
C VAL A 213 9.15 -19.59 -24.69
N THR A 214 8.21 -18.77 -25.18
CA THR A 214 7.82 -18.77 -26.60
C THR A 214 9.02 -18.47 -27.50
N GLU A 215 9.79 -17.43 -27.17
CA GLU A 215 11.00 -17.06 -27.90
C GLU A 215 12.05 -18.17 -27.88
N LEU A 216 12.28 -18.80 -26.72
CA LEU A 216 13.23 -19.91 -26.57
C LEU A 216 12.83 -21.13 -27.41
N VAL A 217 11.55 -21.49 -27.44
CA VAL A 217 11.06 -22.63 -28.24
C VAL A 217 11.27 -22.38 -29.73
N ILE A 218 10.95 -21.17 -30.21
CA ILE A 218 11.16 -20.79 -31.61
C ILE A 218 12.64 -20.85 -31.98
N LYS A 219 13.51 -20.23 -31.16
CA LYS A 219 14.97 -20.24 -31.38
C LYS A 219 15.55 -21.66 -31.38
N ALA A 220 15.15 -22.49 -30.42
CA ALA A 220 15.61 -23.88 -30.34
C ALA A 220 15.23 -24.68 -31.59
N ARG A 221 13.99 -24.54 -32.08
CA ARG A 221 13.56 -25.23 -33.31
C ARG A 221 14.35 -24.80 -34.54
N ALA A 222 14.61 -23.50 -34.67
CA ALA A 222 15.40 -22.95 -35.77
C ALA A 222 16.84 -23.49 -35.74
N ASN A 223 17.48 -23.49 -34.56
CA ASN A 223 18.85 -23.97 -34.38
C ASN A 223 19.00 -25.47 -34.67
N GLU A 224 17.94 -26.26 -34.46
CA GLU A 224 17.93 -27.70 -34.69
C GLU A 224 17.40 -28.10 -36.09
N ASN A 225 17.20 -27.14 -36.99
CA ASN A 225 16.64 -27.38 -38.34
C ASN A 225 15.30 -28.15 -38.33
N ARG A 226 14.47 -27.95 -37.30
CA ARG A 226 13.13 -28.54 -37.23
C ARG A 226 12.16 -27.72 -38.09
N ALA A 227 11.07 -28.36 -38.55
CA ALA A 227 10.02 -27.66 -39.29
C ALA A 227 9.49 -26.43 -38.51
N PRO A 228 9.29 -25.28 -39.16
CA PRO A 228 8.78 -24.10 -38.48
C PRO A 228 7.35 -24.34 -37.99
N ILE A 229 7.03 -23.78 -36.83
CA ILE A 229 5.66 -23.68 -36.31
C ILE A 229 5.36 -22.18 -36.26
N GLU A 230 4.15 -21.79 -36.64
CA GLU A 230 3.71 -20.39 -36.52
C GLU A 230 3.86 -19.91 -35.07
N GLU A 231 4.47 -18.74 -34.89
CA GLU A 231 4.74 -18.14 -33.58
C GLU A 231 3.46 -18.03 -32.73
N VAL A 232 2.33 -17.70 -33.37
CA VAL A 232 1.01 -17.61 -32.72
C VAL A 232 0.61 -18.94 -32.07
N ILE A 233 0.87 -20.06 -32.74
CA ILE A 233 0.55 -21.40 -32.23
C ILE A 233 1.43 -21.73 -31.03
N VAL A 234 2.74 -21.45 -31.12
CA VAL A 234 3.68 -21.66 -30.00
C VAL A 234 3.28 -20.80 -28.80
N GLY A 235 2.98 -19.52 -29.02
CA GLY A 235 2.57 -18.58 -27.98
C GLY A 235 1.28 -19.01 -27.28
N LEU A 236 0.28 -19.48 -28.02
CA LEU A 236 -0.95 -20.03 -27.43
C LEU A 236 -0.68 -21.28 -26.61
N ALA A 237 0.13 -22.22 -27.12
CA ALA A 237 0.48 -23.44 -26.40
C ALA A 237 1.20 -23.13 -25.08
N VAL A 238 2.21 -22.25 -25.12
CA VAL A 238 2.95 -21.82 -23.93
C VAL A 238 2.02 -21.12 -22.94
N LYS A 239 1.12 -20.25 -23.40
CA LYS A 239 0.14 -19.56 -22.56
C LYS A 239 -0.79 -20.54 -21.85
N HIS A 240 -1.30 -21.57 -22.54
CA HIS A 240 -2.18 -22.57 -21.92
C HIS A 240 -1.45 -23.41 -20.87
N VAL A 241 -0.23 -23.88 -21.17
CA VAL A 241 0.61 -24.59 -20.20
C VAL A 241 0.90 -23.71 -18.99
N TRP A 242 1.25 -22.45 -19.21
CA TRP A 242 1.51 -21.49 -18.14
C TRP A 242 0.29 -21.24 -17.26
N ASN A 243 -0.88 -21.02 -17.87
CA ASN A 243 -2.13 -20.83 -17.13
C ASN A 243 -2.46 -22.05 -16.27
N TYR A 244 -2.27 -23.25 -16.81
CA TYR A 244 -2.43 -24.49 -16.04
C TYR A 244 -1.46 -24.56 -14.85
N LEU A 245 -0.17 -24.24 -15.07
CA LEU A 245 0.81 -24.16 -13.98
C LEU A 245 0.45 -23.11 -12.93
N GLN A 246 -0.11 -21.97 -13.35
CA GLN A 246 -0.62 -20.95 -12.43
C GLN A 246 -1.75 -21.52 -11.56
N THR A 247 -2.70 -22.26 -12.14
CA THR A 247 -3.82 -22.84 -11.37
C THR A 247 -3.40 -23.87 -10.32
N LEU A 248 -2.28 -24.57 -10.53
CA LEU A 248 -1.88 -25.67 -9.63
C LEU A 248 -1.38 -25.21 -8.25
N THR A 249 -0.82 -24.00 -8.11
CA THR A 249 -0.38 -23.44 -6.80
C THR A 249 -0.01 -21.95 -6.85
N LEU A 250 0.41 -21.44 -8.01
CA LEU A 250 1.02 -20.12 -8.14
C LEU A 250 0.01 -18.96 -8.23
N PHE A 251 -1.24 -19.19 -8.65
CA PHE A 251 -2.25 -18.13 -8.79
C PHE A 251 -2.59 -17.49 -7.44
N GLY A 252 -2.75 -18.33 -6.40
CA GLY A 252 -2.93 -17.85 -5.03
C GLY A 252 -1.74 -17.05 -4.52
N LEU A 253 -0.51 -17.42 -4.89
CA LEU A 253 0.71 -16.70 -4.50
C LEU A 253 0.85 -15.36 -5.21
N VAL A 254 0.57 -15.29 -6.51
CA VAL A 254 0.65 -14.03 -7.29
C VAL A 254 -0.42 -13.04 -6.87
N ALA A 255 -1.67 -13.50 -6.70
CA ALA A 255 -2.77 -12.64 -6.25
C ALA A 255 -2.50 -12.10 -4.83
N LYS A 256 -2.13 -12.99 -3.89
CA LYS A 256 -1.74 -12.57 -2.52
C LYS A 256 -0.51 -11.67 -2.53
N GLY A 257 0.44 -11.92 -3.43
CA GLY A 257 1.64 -11.10 -3.62
C GLY A 257 1.30 -9.67 -4.06
N LYS A 258 0.40 -9.51 -5.04
CA LYS A 258 -0.08 -8.19 -5.49
C LYS A 258 -0.79 -7.42 -4.37
N ALA A 259 -1.65 -8.07 -3.60
CA ALA A 259 -2.32 -7.46 -2.46
C ALA A 259 -1.31 -7.07 -1.34
N THR A 260 -0.35 -7.94 -1.05
CA THR A 260 0.73 -7.69 -0.08
C THR A 260 1.60 -6.50 -0.48
N ILE A 261 1.92 -6.34 -1.77
CA ILE A 261 2.67 -5.18 -2.28
C ILE A 261 1.89 -3.89 -2.03
N VAL A 262 0.58 -3.89 -2.28
CA VAL A 262 -0.28 -2.73 -1.99
C VAL A 262 -0.26 -2.42 -0.49
N ALA A 263 -0.41 -3.42 0.37
CA ALA A 263 -0.33 -3.26 1.82
C ALA A 263 1.03 -2.68 2.29
N LEU A 264 2.15 -3.18 1.74
CA LEU A 264 3.49 -2.67 2.01
C LEU A 264 3.64 -1.19 1.62
N ARG A 265 3.17 -0.82 0.42
CA ARG A 265 3.21 0.57 -0.07
C ARG A 265 2.40 1.50 0.83
N VAL A 266 1.20 1.08 1.22
CA VAL A 266 0.34 1.85 2.12
C VAL A 266 1.02 2.03 3.47
N LEU A 267 1.51 0.94 4.06
CA LEU A 267 2.18 0.98 5.36
C LEU A 267 3.43 1.86 5.31
N ALA A 268 4.22 1.80 4.25
CA ALA A 268 5.37 2.68 4.04
C ALA A 268 4.96 4.17 4.04
N ILE A 269 3.89 4.53 3.32
CA ILE A 269 3.38 5.92 3.28
C ILE A 269 2.87 6.36 4.65
N LEU A 270 2.08 5.52 5.34
CA LEU A 270 1.51 5.86 6.63
C LEU A 270 2.59 6.05 7.71
N MET A 271 3.61 5.19 7.72
CA MET A 271 4.75 5.27 8.64
C MET A 271 5.76 6.38 8.28
N CYS A 272 5.86 6.76 7.00
CA CYS A 272 6.79 7.79 6.57
C CYS A 272 6.38 9.16 7.11
N LYS A 273 7.24 9.81 7.89
CA LYS A 273 6.91 11.09 8.54
C LYS A 273 6.94 12.27 7.58
N GLN A 274 7.78 12.17 6.56
CA GLN A 274 7.99 13.18 5.53
C GLN A 274 8.00 12.50 4.16
N PRO A 275 6.85 11.96 3.68
CA PRO A 275 6.79 11.30 2.38
C PRO A 275 7.21 12.27 1.26
N ASP A 276 7.00 13.57 1.46
CA ASP A 276 7.42 14.64 0.57
C ASP A 276 8.95 14.85 0.47
N ARG A 277 9.73 14.17 1.31
CA ARG A 277 11.20 14.18 1.31
C ARG A 277 11.83 12.81 1.13
N HIS A 278 11.02 11.79 0.92
CA HIS A 278 11.49 10.42 0.87
C HIS A 278 11.30 9.86 -0.53
N LYS A 279 12.33 10.04 -1.38
CA LYS A 279 12.30 9.68 -2.81
C LYS A 279 11.85 8.23 -3.05
N ALA A 280 12.37 7.26 -2.29
CA ALA A 280 11.97 5.86 -2.42
C ALA A 280 10.47 5.63 -2.13
N VAL A 281 9.92 6.25 -1.08
CA VAL A 281 8.47 6.18 -0.78
C VAL A 281 7.65 6.82 -1.90
N VAL A 282 8.09 7.96 -2.43
CA VAL A 282 7.39 8.60 -3.55
C VAL A 282 7.39 7.72 -4.79
N GLN A 283 8.56 7.24 -5.22
CA GLN A 283 8.73 6.48 -6.44
C GLN A 283 8.14 5.07 -6.37
N TYR A 284 8.27 4.38 -5.23
CA TYR A 284 7.91 2.97 -5.13
C TYR A 284 6.57 2.72 -4.45
N CYS A 285 6.02 3.72 -3.76
CA CYS A 285 4.75 3.60 -3.04
C CYS A 285 3.70 4.59 -3.55
N VAL A 286 4.00 5.88 -3.60
CA VAL A 286 3.02 6.90 -4.00
C VAL A 286 2.69 6.79 -5.48
N ASP A 287 3.71 6.75 -6.33
CA ASP A 287 3.56 6.71 -7.79
C ASP A 287 2.72 5.49 -8.24
N PRO A 288 3.02 4.25 -7.79
CA PRO A 288 2.22 3.09 -8.19
C PRO A 288 0.81 3.05 -7.60
N LEU A 289 0.55 3.78 -6.50
CA LEU A 289 -0.79 3.91 -5.91
C LEU A 289 -1.59 5.06 -6.51
N GLY A 290 -1.02 5.81 -7.46
CA GLY A 290 -1.62 7.00 -8.05
C GLY A 290 -3.08 6.82 -8.48
N LYS A 291 -3.43 5.67 -9.08
CA LYS A 291 -4.82 5.38 -9.51
C LYS A 291 -5.86 5.34 -8.38
N HIS A 292 -5.44 5.16 -7.13
CA HIS A 292 -6.33 5.09 -5.96
C HIS A 292 -6.49 6.44 -5.24
N LEU A 293 -5.66 7.43 -5.59
CA LEU A 293 -5.72 8.78 -5.03
C LEU A 293 -6.81 9.60 -5.73
N LYS A 294 -7.34 10.63 -5.06
CA LYS A 294 -8.23 11.58 -5.73
C LYS A 294 -7.45 12.42 -6.74
N GLU A 295 -8.10 12.80 -7.84
CA GLU A 295 -7.47 13.64 -8.89
C GLU A 295 -6.90 14.94 -8.33
N GLU A 296 -7.62 15.61 -7.43
CA GLU A 296 -7.15 16.83 -6.76
C GLU A 296 -5.82 16.62 -6.02
N THR A 297 -5.66 15.48 -5.33
CA THR A 297 -4.42 15.15 -4.64
C THR A 297 -3.32 14.76 -5.63
N LYS A 298 -3.65 14.07 -6.72
CA LYS A 298 -2.69 13.80 -7.80
C LYS A 298 -2.14 15.09 -8.39
N GLU A 299 -3.00 16.06 -8.71
CA GLU A 299 -2.56 17.34 -9.26
C GLU A 299 -1.69 18.14 -8.29
N ARG A 300 -2.05 18.13 -7.00
CA ARG A 300 -1.22 18.75 -5.95
C ARG A 300 0.13 18.05 -5.80
N LEU A 301 0.16 16.73 -5.87
CA LEU A 301 1.40 15.94 -5.80
C LEU A 301 2.25 16.14 -7.06
N LYS A 302 1.67 16.21 -8.26
CA LYS A 302 2.39 16.59 -9.48
C LYS A 302 3.04 17.96 -9.31
N THR A 303 2.24 18.96 -8.93
CA THR A 303 2.71 20.34 -8.74
C THR A 303 3.87 20.43 -7.75
N THR A 304 3.84 19.61 -6.69
CA THR A 304 4.81 19.71 -5.60
C THR A 304 5.95 18.71 -5.69
N LEU A 305 5.80 17.55 -6.33
CA LEU A 305 6.72 16.41 -6.32
C LEU A 305 7.03 15.87 -7.73
N GLN A 306 6.74 16.62 -8.80
CA GLN A 306 6.98 16.22 -10.20
C GLN A 306 8.34 15.54 -10.43
N ASP A 307 9.41 16.07 -9.83
CA ASP A 307 10.78 15.56 -10.04
C ASP A 307 10.96 14.09 -9.62
N TRP A 308 10.04 13.58 -8.78
CA TRP A 308 10.12 12.26 -8.17
C TRP A 308 8.96 11.34 -8.58
N LEU A 309 8.05 11.78 -9.43
CA LEU A 309 6.88 11.03 -9.87
C LEU A 309 7.04 10.63 -11.35
N PRO A 310 7.76 9.53 -11.65
CA PRO A 310 8.11 9.16 -13.02
C PRO A 310 6.89 8.80 -13.88
N SER A 311 5.79 8.33 -13.27
CA SER A 311 4.57 7.93 -14.00
C SER A 311 3.53 9.05 -14.10
N PHE A 312 3.78 10.21 -13.48
CA PHE A 312 2.94 11.38 -13.63
C PHE A 312 3.67 12.41 -14.51
N PRO A 313 3.45 12.41 -15.83
CA PRO A 313 4.10 13.40 -16.69
C PRO A 313 3.70 14.81 -16.22
N ALA A 314 4.66 15.74 -16.31
CA ALA A 314 4.39 17.15 -16.09
C ALA A 314 3.31 17.59 -17.09
N THR A 315 2.31 18.33 -16.60
CA THR A 315 1.37 19.02 -17.47
C THR A 315 2.18 19.97 -18.37
N PRO A 316 1.97 19.96 -19.70
CA PRO A 316 2.71 20.83 -20.62
C PRO A 316 2.55 22.32 -20.31
#